data_AF-A0A8J1KZH2-F1
#
_entry.id   AF-A0A8J1KZH2-F1
#
_cell.length_a   1.000
_cell.length_b   1.000
_cell.length_c   1.000
_cell.angle_alpha   90.00
_cell.angle_beta   90.00
_cell.angle_gamma   90.00
#
_symmetry.space_group_name_H-M   'P 1'
#
loop_
_entity.id
_entity.type
_entity.pdbx_description
1 polymer ?
#
loop_
_entity_poly.entity_id
_entity_poly.type
_entity_poly.pdbx_seq_one_letter_code
_entity_poly.pdbx_strand_id
1 'polypeptide(L)'
;MVIKLLLDKDCISRLGSLRNDGEEVMNCSYFDPIMWEALMAKQVRAPFIPSPDDTREEDSEGGIVTPHDSMSQISPTAQKAFRGFDEFPENS
;
A
#
# COMPACT_ATOMS: atom_id res chain seq x y z
N MET A 1 -18.75 14.15 11.72
CA MET A 1 -18.45 12.71 11.54
C MET A 1 -17.53 12.58 10.34
N VAL A 2 -16.30 12.08 10.54
CA VAL A 2 -15.21 12.06 9.55
C VAL A 2 -15.62 11.45 8.19
N ILE A 3 -16.44 10.39 8.22
CA ILE A 3 -16.92 9.69 7.01
C ILE A 3 -17.63 10.64 6.02
N LYS A 4 -18.43 11.60 6.52
CA LYS A 4 -19.13 12.54 5.62
C LYS A 4 -18.17 13.53 4.94
N LEU A 5 -17.09 13.90 5.63
CA LEU A 5 -16.09 14.85 5.12
C LEU A 5 -15.18 14.16 4.08
N LEU A 6 -14.86 12.89 4.30
CA LEU A 6 -14.09 12.07 3.35
C LEU A 6 -14.91 11.69 2.10
N LEU A 7 -16.22 11.52 2.23
CA LEU A 7 -17.13 11.16 1.15
C LEU A 7 -17.83 12.38 0.52
N ASP A 8 -17.26 13.57 0.67
CA ASP A 8 -17.75 14.74 -0.05
C ASP A 8 -17.57 14.52 -1.56
N LYS A 9 -18.65 14.81 -2.31
CA LYS A 9 -18.68 14.67 -3.76
C LYS A 9 -17.81 15.74 -4.41
N ASP A 10 -17.78 16.95 -3.84
CA ASP A 10 -16.88 17.99 -4.31
C ASP A 10 -15.46 17.67 -3.84
N CYS A 11 -14.53 17.55 -4.79
CA CYS A 11 -13.15 17.24 -4.49
C CYS A 11 -12.40 18.42 -3.86
N ILE A 12 -12.90 19.65 -3.96
CA ILE A 12 -12.21 20.81 -3.37
C ILE A 12 -12.51 20.91 -1.87
N SER A 13 -13.73 20.57 -1.45
CA SER A 13 -14.15 20.60 -0.04
C SER A 13 -13.94 19.27 0.69
N ARG A 14 -13.61 18.20 -0.03
CA ARG A 14 -13.32 16.90 0.58
C ARG A 14 -12.12 17.00 1.51
N LEU A 15 -12.25 16.44 2.72
CA LEU A 15 -11.19 16.39 3.71
C LEU A 15 -9.91 15.77 3.12
N GLY A 16 -8.78 16.46 3.27
CA GLY A 16 -7.49 16.07 2.72
C GLY A 16 -7.22 16.59 1.30
N SER A 17 -8.06 17.47 0.76
CA SER A 17 -7.87 18.01 -0.60
C SER A 17 -7.14 19.35 -0.63
N LEU A 18 -6.89 19.95 0.54
CA LEU A 18 -6.08 21.16 0.68
C LEU A 18 -4.58 20.83 0.64
N ARG A 19 -3.74 21.87 0.66
CA ARG A 19 -2.26 21.75 0.55
C ARG A 19 -1.63 20.85 1.62
N ASN A 20 -2.32 20.67 2.75
CA ASN A 20 -1.84 19.91 3.89
C ASN A 20 -2.26 18.42 3.83
N ASP A 21 -3.06 18.02 2.84
CA ASP A 21 -3.39 16.62 2.50
C ASP A 21 -3.64 15.74 3.73
N GLY A 22 -2.77 14.76 4.00
CA GLY A 22 -2.88 13.86 5.13
C GLY A 22 -2.88 14.54 6.50
N GLU A 23 -2.22 15.68 6.69
CA GLU A 23 -2.24 16.40 7.97
C GLU A 23 -3.67 16.89 8.32
N GLU A 24 -4.48 17.23 7.31
CA GLU A 24 -5.87 17.64 7.54
C GLU A 24 -6.70 16.48 8.08
N VAL A 25 -6.46 15.27 7.55
CA VAL A 25 -7.10 14.03 8.02
C VAL A 25 -6.62 13.68 9.44
N MET A 26 -5.31 13.80 9.69
CA MET A 26 -4.69 13.49 10.98
C MET A 26 -5.23 14.37 12.13
N ASN A 27 -5.57 15.62 11.83
CA ASN A 27 -6.09 16.59 12.78
C ASN A 27 -7.62 16.52 12.98
N CYS A 28 -8.31 15.57 12.35
CA CYS A 28 -9.75 15.40 12.56
C CYS A 28 -10.01 14.80 13.94
N SER A 29 -11.02 15.29 14.66
CA SER A 29 -11.31 14.87 16.05
C SER A 29 -11.57 13.38 16.26
N TYR A 30 -11.92 12.66 15.19
CA TYR A 30 -12.03 11.21 15.23
C TYR A 30 -10.68 10.53 15.57
N PHE A 31 -9.56 11.14 15.18
CA PHE A 31 -8.21 10.64 15.39
C PHE A 31 -7.46 11.31 16.55
N ASP A 32 -8.12 12.15 17.36
CA ASP A 32 -7.50 12.81 18.53
C ASP A 32 -6.71 11.85 19.45
N PRO A 33 -7.15 10.58 19.69
CA PRO A 33 -6.39 9.66 20.52
C PRO A 33 -5.13 9.09 19.87
N ILE A 34 -4.91 9.29 18.57
CA ILE A 34 -3.79 8.71 17.83
C ILE A 34 -2.52 9.52 18.07
N MET A 35 -1.54 8.87 18.68
CA MET A 35 -0.17 9.38 18.74
C MET A 35 0.57 9.02 17.45
N TRP A 36 0.50 9.89 16.43
CA TRP A 36 1.03 9.65 15.09
C TRP A 36 2.51 9.24 15.07
N GLU A 37 3.36 9.93 15.84
CA GLU A 37 4.79 9.59 15.95
C GLU A 37 5.01 8.17 16.50
N ALA A 38 4.27 7.79 17.54
CA ALA A 38 4.35 6.45 18.13
C ALA A 38 3.81 5.38 17.18
N LEU A 39 2.76 5.69 16.42
CA LEU A 39 2.20 4.79 15.40
C LEU A 39 3.22 4.54 14.28
N MET A 40 3.84 5.60 13.75
CA MET A 40 4.86 5.52 12.70
C MET A 40 6.12 4.78 13.18
N ALA A 41 6.52 4.98 14.44
CA ALA A 41 7.61 4.24 15.08
C ALA A 41 7.23 2.80 15.48
N LYS A 42 6.03 2.31 15.13
CA LYS A 42 5.51 0.97 15.47
C LYS A 42 5.48 0.67 16.97
N GLN A 43 5.28 1.70 17.80
CA GLN A 43 5.21 1.59 19.27
C GLN A 43 3.78 1.42 19.79
N VAL A 44 2.77 1.70 18.95
CA VAL A 44 1.36 1.45 19.27
C VAL A 44 1.06 -0.04 19.04
N ARG A 45 0.54 -0.71 20.07
CA ARG A 45 0.11 -2.11 19.96
C ARG A 45 -1.08 -2.21 18.99
N ALA A 46 -0.95 -3.03 17.96
CA ALA A 46 -2.06 -3.32 17.05
C ALA A 46 -3.24 -3.96 17.80
N PRO A 47 -4.49 -3.57 17.48
CA PRO A 47 -5.68 -4.12 18.14
C PRO A 47 -5.90 -5.60 17.81
N PHE A 48 -5.32 -6.08 16.70
CA PHE A 48 -5.35 -7.45 16.24
C PHE A 48 -3.96 -7.87 15.77
N ILE A 49 -3.57 -9.08 16.12
CA ILE A 49 -2.31 -9.72 15.67
C ILE A 49 -2.73 -11.02 14.99
N PRO A 50 -2.54 -11.17 13.67
CA PRO A 50 -2.93 -12.39 12.96
C PRO A 50 -2.14 -13.59 13.47
N SER A 51 -2.79 -14.75 13.47
CA SER A 51 -2.11 -16.03 13.68
C SER A 51 -1.30 -16.40 12.44
N PRO A 52 -0.16 -17.09 12.58
CA PRO A 52 0.53 -17.69 11.43
C PRO A 52 -0.40 -18.58 10.59
N ASP A 53 -1.40 -19.22 11.21
CA ASP A 53 -2.36 -20.06 10.51
C ASP A 53 -3.37 -19.25 9.67
N ASP A 54 -3.57 -17.96 9.96
CA ASP A 54 -4.39 -17.05 9.13
C ASP A 54 -3.68 -16.64 7.84
N THR A 55 -2.36 -16.87 7.75
CA THR A 55 -1.55 -16.64 6.54
C THR A 55 -1.45 -17.88 5.66
N ARG A 56 -2.12 -18.98 6.02
CA ARG A 56 -2.27 -20.14 5.13
C ARG A 56 -3.15 -19.71 3.97
N GLU A 57 -2.47 -19.38 2.88
CA GLU A 57 -3.03 -18.94 1.62
C GLU A 57 -4.19 -19.86 1.22
N GLU A 58 -5.37 -19.28 0.99
CA GLU A 58 -6.49 -19.94 0.31
C GLU A 58 -6.16 -20.28 -1.16
N ASP A 59 -4.92 -20.11 -1.61
CA ASP A 59 -4.39 -20.69 -2.84
C ASP A 59 -3.25 -21.66 -2.51
N SER A 60 -3.63 -22.87 -2.08
CA SER A 60 -2.76 -24.04 -2.10
C SER A 60 -2.43 -24.51 -3.54
N GLU A 61 -2.36 -23.60 -4.51
CA GLU A 61 -1.60 -23.77 -5.76
C GLU A 61 -0.25 -23.10 -5.56
N GLY A 62 0.59 -23.71 -4.70
CA GLY A 62 1.94 -23.23 -4.45
C GLY A 62 2.68 -22.98 -5.75
N GLY A 63 2.80 -21.71 -6.14
CA GLY A 63 3.72 -21.19 -7.15
C GLY A 63 3.94 -22.06 -8.38
N ILE A 64 2.92 -22.71 -8.94
CA ILE A 64 3.06 -23.31 -10.27
C ILE A 64 3.02 -22.15 -11.26
N VAL A 65 4.18 -21.55 -11.47
CA VAL A 65 4.40 -20.68 -12.62
C VAL A 65 4.25 -21.58 -13.83
N THR A 66 3.15 -21.44 -14.58
CA THR A 66 3.02 -22.07 -15.89
C THR A 66 4.25 -21.68 -16.69
N PRO A 67 5.13 -22.64 -17.06
CA PRO A 67 6.28 -22.32 -17.88
C PRO A 67 5.77 -21.64 -19.14
N HIS A 68 6.33 -20.48 -19.47
CA HIS A 68 5.95 -19.79 -20.68
C HIS A 68 6.24 -20.70 -21.89
N ASP A 69 5.20 -21.18 -22.57
CA ASP A 69 5.30 -22.16 -23.67
C ASP A 69 5.88 -21.56 -24.98
N SER A 70 6.38 -20.32 -24.95
CA SER A 70 7.01 -19.72 -26.13
C SER A 70 8.51 -19.56 -25.92
N MET A 71 9.27 -20.35 -26.67
CA MET A 71 10.70 -20.13 -26.95
C MET A 71 10.98 -18.83 -27.74
N SER A 72 9.98 -17.99 -28.00
CA SER A 72 10.14 -16.72 -28.69
C SER A 72 10.53 -15.62 -27.70
N GLN A 73 11.84 -15.37 -27.61
CA GLN A 73 12.37 -14.19 -26.93
C GLN A 73 11.74 -12.93 -27.53
N ILE A 74 11.27 -12.00 -26.68
CA ILE A 74 10.81 -10.69 -27.15
C ILE A 74 11.96 -9.94 -27.83
N SER A 75 11.62 -9.09 -28.79
CA SER A 75 12.66 -8.36 -29.55
C SER A 75 13.57 -7.54 -28.62
N PRO A 76 14.85 -7.32 -28.97
CA PRO A 76 15.75 -6.46 -28.18
C PRO A 76 15.20 -5.05 -27.95
N THR A 77 14.43 -4.52 -28.91
CA THR A 77 13.73 -3.23 -28.78
C THR A 77 12.67 -3.26 -27.68
N ALA A 78 11.89 -4.33 -27.60
CA ALA A 78 10.90 -4.52 -26.54
C ALA A 78 11.57 -4.74 -25.18
N GLN A 79 12.64 -5.54 -25.13
CA GLN A 79 13.43 -5.75 -23.90
C GLN A 79 13.98 -4.43 -23.33
N LYS A 80 14.38 -3.50 -24.21
CA LYS A 80 14.90 -2.20 -23.80
C LYS A 80 13.88 -1.35 -23.03
N ALA A 81 12.57 -1.58 -23.21
CA ALA A 81 11.53 -0.88 -22.47
C ALA A 81 11.55 -1.18 -20.96
N PHE A 82 12.17 -2.30 -20.55
CA PHE A 82 12.32 -2.71 -19.15
C PHE A 82 13.63 -2.25 -18.51
N ARG A 83 14.43 -1.43 -19.20
CA ARG A 83 15.66 -0.88 -18.61
C ARG A 83 15.30 -0.01 -17.38
N GLY A 84 15.92 -0.30 -16.23
CA GLY A 84 15.65 0.40 -14.97
C GLY A 84 14.53 -0.25 -14.14
N PHE A 85 14.07 -1.44 -14.54
CA PHE A 85 13.14 -2.24 -13.74
C PHE A 85 13.82 -2.91 -12.54
N ASP A 86 15.09 -3.28 -12.67
CA ASP A 86 15.84 -3.90 -11.58
C ASP A 86 16.00 -2.90 -10.41
N GLU A 87 15.45 -3.25 -9.26
CA GLU A 87 15.56 -2.49 -8.02
C GLU A 87 16.10 -3.43 -6.92
N PHE A 88 17.23 -3.04 -6.34
CA PHE A 88 17.78 -3.70 -5.15
C PHE A 88 17.54 -2.80 -3.95
N PRO A 89 17.23 -3.37 -2.77
CA PRO A 89 17.18 -2.57 -1.55
C PRO A 89 18.51 -1.84 -1.37
N GLU A 90 18.47 -0.57 -0.98
CA GLU A 90 19.67 0.27 -0.80
C GLU A 90 20.67 -0.28 0.24
N ASN A 91 20.28 -1.30 1.01
CA ASN A 91 21.06 -1.91 2.10
C ASN A 91 21.20 -3.45 1.99
N SER A 92 21.22 -4.02 0.78
CA SER A 92 21.55 -5.44 0.56
C SER A 92 23.03 -5.77 0.70
#